data_AF-A0A844ECG1-F1
#
_entry.id   AF-A0A844ECG1-F1
#
_cell.length_a   1.000
_cell.length_b   1.000
_cell.length_c   1.000
_cell.angle_alpha   90.00
_cell.angle_beta   90.00
_cell.angle_gamma   90.00
#
_symmetry.space_group_name_H-M   'P 1'
#
loop_
_entity.id
_entity.type
_entity.pdbx_description
1 polymer ?
#
loop_
_entity_poly.entity_id
_entity_poly.type
_entity_poly.pdbx_seq_one_letter_code
_entity_poly.pdbx_strand_id
1 'polypeptide(L)'
;MFAIVQGHTLRNVTVVYPWLYSFHVPLCVLTSGIVFHVGQKKFGTFLKEKFRALMIPYYCFALISIALYAILGSKMEKTVEGGWWYDVSPLQSVIGMLYANSGTGLMRWNMPLWYIPMIFVLLLMAFWIFRSKDDLKWNITVFLSSALVAFILCEEIKLPNLPFGLETAIYMFPFFALGKVIGSIKGKFTRKSILAKIAVTVGCLAVGTFMTIGNGQVSYNADSYGTHGFGYFLVMATMLCVGFVSLAMCFPNGVTPINYVGRNTVGIMIMHKFPILFFVGLFPISKKLIGTYPLVASIMVVILSIGMCLAVSEVIYRVCPIVLGRRKR
;
A
#
# COMPACT_ATOMS: atom_id res chain seq x y z
N MET A 1 5.57 -3.75 -1.87
CA MET A 1 6.66 -3.08 -1.12
C MET A 1 7.66 -2.42 -2.03
N PHE A 2 8.47 -3.15 -2.81
CA PHE A 2 9.45 -2.53 -3.71
C PHE A 2 8.85 -1.43 -4.60
N ALA A 3 7.72 -1.72 -5.26
CA ALA A 3 6.99 -0.75 -6.07
C ALA A 3 6.55 0.51 -5.31
N ILE A 4 6.18 0.39 -4.03
CA ILE A 4 5.78 1.52 -3.16
C ILE A 4 6.99 2.42 -2.89
N VAL A 5 8.09 1.82 -2.42
CA VAL A 5 9.32 2.55 -2.09
C VAL A 5 9.90 3.21 -3.35
N GLN A 6 9.85 2.53 -4.50
CA GLN A 6 10.33 3.06 -5.78
C GLN A 6 9.46 4.21 -6.28
N GLY A 7 8.14 4.10 -6.18
CA GLY A 7 7.22 5.19 -6.52
C GLY A 7 7.56 6.47 -5.77
N HIS A 8 7.82 6.38 -4.46
CA HIS A 8 8.20 7.53 -3.65
C HIS A 8 9.59 8.10 -3.95
N THR A 9 10.45 7.35 -4.63
CA THR A 9 11.80 7.79 -5.03
C THR A 9 11.79 8.50 -6.38
N LEU A 10 10.94 8.08 -7.33
CA LEU A 10 10.94 8.56 -8.72
C LEU A 10 10.21 9.90 -8.95
N ARG A 11 9.36 10.36 -8.02
CA ARG A 11 8.67 11.68 -7.99
C ARG A 11 8.52 12.38 -9.35
N ASN A 12 7.69 11.83 -10.25
CA ASN A 12 7.33 12.38 -11.57
C ASN A 12 8.43 12.48 -12.64
N VAL A 13 9.62 11.89 -12.43
CA VAL A 13 10.74 12.02 -13.38
C VAL A 13 10.61 11.06 -14.58
N THR A 14 9.70 10.08 -14.53
CA THR A 14 9.59 9.03 -15.57
C THR A 14 8.17 8.48 -15.74
N VAL A 15 7.92 7.85 -16.89
CA VAL A 15 6.70 7.05 -17.16
C VAL A 15 6.52 5.86 -16.22
N VAL A 16 7.59 5.43 -15.54
CA VAL A 16 7.55 4.34 -14.56
C VAL A 16 6.81 4.76 -13.29
N TYR A 17 6.87 6.03 -12.91
CA TYR A 17 6.16 6.54 -11.73
C TYR A 17 4.64 6.33 -11.81
N PRO A 18 3.91 6.86 -12.82
CA PRO A 18 2.46 6.63 -12.93
C PRO A 18 2.13 5.14 -13.09
N TRP A 19 2.96 4.37 -13.81
CA TRP A 19 2.77 2.91 -13.95
C TRP A 19 2.84 2.16 -12.61
N LEU A 20 3.80 2.48 -11.74
CA LEU A 20 3.88 1.90 -10.39
C LEU A 20 2.63 2.26 -9.56
N TYR A 21 2.14 3.50 -9.71
CA TYR A 21 0.93 4.00 -9.05
C TYR A 21 -0.37 3.41 -9.59
N SER A 22 -0.34 2.64 -10.68
CA SER A 22 -1.54 1.96 -11.19
C SER A 22 -1.91 0.69 -10.40
N PHE A 23 -0.98 0.08 -9.65
CA PHE A 23 -1.25 -1.24 -9.04
C PHE A 23 -0.68 -1.47 -7.64
N HIS A 24 0.27 -0.66 -7.13
CA HIS A 24 1.00 -1.06 -5.92
C HIS A 24 0.12 -1.17 -4.66
N VAL A 25 -0.82 -0.25 -4.43
CA VAL A 25 -1.78 -0.34 -3.30
C VAL A 25 -2.82 -1.43 -3.56
N PRO A 26 -3.52 -1.48 -4.71
CA PRO A 26 -4.43 -2.55 -5.08
C PRO A 26 -3.83 -3.94 -4.89
N LEU A 27 -2.57 -4.14 -5.26
CA LEU A 27 -1.88 -5.43 -5.11
C LEU A 27 -1.69 -5.79 -3.63
N CYS A 28 -1.38 -4.83 -2.75
CA CYS A 28 -1.26 -5.08 -1.32
C CYS A 28 -2.63 -5.41 -0.68
N VAL A 29 -3.69 -4.74 -1.13
CA VAL A 29 -5.07 -5.03 -0.69
C VAL A 29 -5.54 -6.39 -1.18
N LEU A 30 -5.28 -6.71 -2.45
CA LEU A 30 -5.62 -8.01 -3.07
C LEU A 30 -4.89 -9.16 -2.38
N THR A 31 -3.58 -9.03 -2.16
CA THR A 31 -2.81 -10.06 -1.45
C THR A 31 -3.28 -10.24 -0.02
N SER A 32 -3.74 -9.18 0.65
CA SER A 32 -4.39 -9.27 1.96
C SER A 32 -5.66 -10.11 1.90
N GLY A 33 -6.47 -9.98 0.84
CA GLY A 33 -7.63 -10.82 0.58
C GLY A 33 -7.27 -12.29 0.37
N ILE A 34 -6.24 -12.59 -0.44
CA ILE A 34 -5.79 -13.97 -0.70
C ILE A 34 -5.47 -14.73 0.59
N VAL A 35 -4.82 -14.06 1.55
CA VAL A 35 -4.38 -14.68 2.81
C VAL A 35 -5.37 -14.50 3.96
N PHE A 36 -6.52 -13.87 3.72
CA PHE A 36 -7.48 -13.56 4.76
C PHE A 36 -8.32 -14.76 5.16
N HIS A 37 -8.26 -15.09 6.44
CA HIS A 37 -9.10 -16.11 7.06
C HIS A 37 -9.55 -15.63 8.45
N VAL A 38 -10.86 -15.66 8.70
CA VAL A 38 -11.45 -15.32 10.00
C VAL A 38 -11.37 -16.51 10.96
N GLY A 39 -11.66 -17.72 10.46
CA GLY A 39 -11.82 -18.92 11.28
C GLY A 39 -12.95 -18.76 12.30
N GLN A 40 -12.80 -19.38 13.48
CA GLN A 40 -13.77 -19.31 14.57
C GLN A 40 -13.53 -18.13 15.55
N LYS A 41 -12.83 -17.08 15.10
CA LYS A 41 -12.45 -15.97 15.97
C LYS A 41 -13.65 -15.07 16.31
N LYS A 42 -13.81 -14.76 17.60
CA LYS A 42 -14.72 -13.69 18.05
C LYS A 42 -14.22 -12.32 17.57
N PHE A 43 -15.15 -11.39 17.34
CA PHE A 43 -14.82 -10.04 16.85
C PHE A 43 -13.82 -9.31 17.77
N GLY A 44 -14.03 -9.33 19.09
CA GLY A 44 -13.12 -8.67 20.03
C GLY A 44 -11.68 -9.18 19.96
N THR A 45 -11.48 -10.49 19.78
CA THR A 45 -10.16 -11.09 19.58
C THR A 45 -9.54 -10.64 18.26
N PHE A 46 -10.32 -10.68 17.18
CA PHE A 46 -9.87 -10.22 15.86
C PHE A 46 -9.48 -8.72 15.89
N LEU A 47 -10.33 -7.88 16.46
CA LEU A 47 -10.10 -6.44 16.62
C LEU A 47 -8.80 -6.18 17.40
N LYS A 48 -8.61 -6.84 18.55
CA LYS A 48 -7.39 -6.70 19.37
C LYS A 48 -6.13 -7.12 18.62
N GLU A 49 -6.18 -8.23 17.87
CA GLU A 49 -5.06 -8.70 17.07
C GLU A 49 -4.72 -7.71 15.94
N LYS A 50 -5.71 -7.22 15.20
CA LYS A 50 -5.49 -6.26 14.11
C LYS A 50 -5.04 -4.90 14.62
N PHE A 51 -5.64 -4.40 15.70
CA PHE A 51 -5.23 -3.14 16.32
C PHE A 51 -3.77 -3.21 16.78
N ARG A 52 -3.38 -4.31 17.44
CA ARG A 52 -1.98 -4.53 17.82
C ARG A 52 -1.04 -4.61 16.62
N ALA A 53 -1.43 -5.35 15.59
CA ALA A 53 -0.56 -5.60 14.44
C ALA A 53 -0.39 -4.37 13.52
N LEU A 54 -1.36 -3.45 13.52
CA LEU A 54 -1.44 -2.33 12.57
C LEU A 54 -1.45 -0.97 13.28
N MET A 55 -2.42 -0.73 14.16
CA MET A 55 -2.64 0.58 14.77
C MET A 55 -1.56 0.96 15.78
N ILE A 56 -1.02 0.00 16.55
CA ILE A 56 0.12 0.31 17.45
C ILE A 56 1.34 0.78 16.65
N PRO A 57 1.85 0.05 15.64
CA PRO A 57 2.91 0.55 14.77
C PRO A 57 2.60 1.92 14.16
N TYR A 58 1.36 2.11 13.68
CA TYR A 58 0.92 3.38 13.12
C TYR A 58 1.10 4.54 14.11
N TYR A 59 0.54 4.44 15.32
CA TYR A 59 0.63 5.52 16.31
C TYR A 59 2.06 5.77 16.77
N CYS A 60 2.87 4.71 16.98
CA CYS A 60 4.27 4.87 17.35
C CYS A 60 5.06 5.65 16.30
N PHE A 61 4.96 5.26 15.02
CA PHE A 61 5.70 5.93 13.94
C PHE A 61 5.09 7.27 13.53
N ALA A 62 3.80 7.48 13.76
CA ALA A 62 3.18 8.79 13.62
C ALA A 62 3.76 9.78 14.62
N LEU A 63 3.84 9.42 15.91
CA LEU A 63 4.44 10.26 16.95
C LEU A 63 5.92 10.58 16.65
N ILE A 64 6.70 9.57 16.23
CA ILE A 64 8.11 9.77 15.81
C ILE A 64 8.17 10.75 14.64
N SER A 65 7.32 10.58 13.63
CA SER A 65 7.30 11.45 12.45
C SER A 65 6.91 12.89 12.81
N ILE A 66 5.88 13.08 13.64
CA ILE A 66 5.43 14.39 14.10
C ILE A 66 6.54 15.08 14.88
N ALA A 67 7.21 14.37 15.80
CA ALA A 67 8.33 14.91 16.57
C ALA A 67 9.51 15.31 15.67
N LEU A 68 9.88 14.45 14.71
CA LEU A 68 10.96 14.74 13.76
C LEU A 68 10.64 15.98 12.90
N TYR A 69 9.41 16.09 12.38
CA TYR A 69 9.01 17.25 11.59
C TYR A 69 8.87 18.52 12.45
N ALA A 70 8.45 18.42 13.71
CA ALA A 70 8.43 19.57 14.61
C ALA A 70 9.84 20.13 14.89
N ILE A 71 10.85 19.26 14.96
CA ILE A 71 12.26 19.64 15.20
C ILE A 71 12.95 20.11 13.92
N LEU A 72 12.72 19.42 12.81
CA LEU A 72 13.46 19.60 11.55
C LEU A 72 12.72 20.42 10.48
N GLY A 73 11.42 20.69 10.68
CA GLY A 73 10.47 21.15 9.67
C GLY A 73 10.96 22.32 8.84
N SER A 74 11.43 23.39 9.47
CA SER A 74 11.88 24.61 8.78
C SER A 74 13.12 24.43 7.88
N LYS A 75 13.94 23.39 8.11
CA LYS A 75 15.13 23.08 7.31
C LYS A 75 14.84 22.06 6.20
N MET A 76 13.95 21.10 6.46
CA MET A 76 13.60 20.02 5.53
C MET A 76 12.59 20.44 4.45
N GLU A 77 11.71 21.38 4.79
CA GLU A 77 10.71 21.96 3.88
C GLU A 77 11.34 22.68 2.68
N LYS A 78 12.45 23.41 2.91
CA LYS A 78 13.17 24.14 1.87
C LYS A 78 13.93 23.23 0.89
N THR A 79 14.30 22.02 1.29
CA THR A 79 15.19 21.14 0.51
C THR A 79 14.48 19.99 -0.19
N VAL A 80 13.33 19.52 0.33
CA VAL A 80 12.81 18.20 -0.06
C VAL A 80 11.44 18.22 -0.74
N GLU A 81 10.59 19.22 -0.54
CA GLU A 81 9.20 19.17 -1.06
C GLU A 81 8.84 20.28 -2.04
N GLY A 82 9.82 20.98 -2.64
CA GLY A 82 9.51 22.00 -3.65
C GLY A 82 8.71 23.20 -3.11
N GLY A 83 8.82 23.47 -1.80
CA GLY A 83 8.23 24.67 -1.19
C GLY A 83 6.74 24.56 -0.84
N TRP A 84 6.14 23.37 -0.78
CA TRP A 84 4.80 23.23 -0.22
C TRP A 84 4.85 23.39 1.30
N TRP A 85 4.27 24.47 1.80
CA TRP A 85 4.36 24.86 3.20
C TRP A 85 3.90 23.74 4.15
N TYR A 86 4.77 23.29 5.06
CA TYR A 86 4.39 22.47 6.22
C TYR A 86 3.82 23.42 7.29
N ASP A 87 2.62 23.92 7.03
CA ASP A 87 1.92 24.81 7.96
C ASP A 87 0.89 24.01 8.78
N VAL A 88 1.35 22.96 9.45
CA VAL A 88 0.51 22.12 10.31
C VAL A 88 1.05 22.21 11.73
N SER A 89 0.30 22.86 12.61
CA SER A 89 0.66 22.97 14.03
C SER A 89 0.79 21.58 14.70
N PRO A 90 1.49 21.46 15.84
CA PRO A 90 1.56 20.20 16.57
C PRO A 90 0.18 19.64 16.93
N LEU A 91 -0.76 20.50 17.31
CA LEU A 91 -2.14 20.09 17.62
C LEU A 91 -2.85 19.53 16.37
N GLN A 92 -2.77 20.22 15.24
CA GLN A 92 -3.32 19.73 13.98
C GLN A 92 -2.67 18.43 13.53
N SER A 93 -1.38 18.23 13.80
CA SER A 93 -0.67 16.99 13.52
C SER A 93 -1.20 15.82 14.36
N VAL A 94 -1.50 16.06 15.64
CA VAL A 94 -2.13 15.08 16.53
C VAL A 94 -3.56 14.78 16.09
N ILE A 95 -4.35 15.79 15.72
CA ILE A 95 -5.69 15.61 15.14
C ILE A 95 -5.60 14.77 13.86
N GLY A 96 -4.66 15.08 12.97
CA GLY A 96 -4.41 14.32 11.75
C GLY A 96 -4.00 12.87 12.00
N MET A 97 -3.23 12.61 13.05
CA MET A 97 -2.89 11.24 13.49
C MET A 97 -4.10 10.48 14.05
N LEU A 98 -5.00 11.14 14.78
CA LEU A 98 -6.19 10.49 15.33
C LEU A 98 -7.27 10.26 14.26
N TYR A 99 -7.47 11.25 13.39
CA TYR A 99 -8.40 11.18 12.27
C TYR A 99 -7.91 10.25 11.16
N ALA A 100 -6.58 10.16 10.99
CA ALA A 100 -5.91 9.12 10.22
C ALA A 100 -6.32 9.04 8.73
N ASN A 101 -6.58 10.20 8.11
CA ASN A 101 -6.91 10.32 6.69
C ASN A 101 -5.96 11.32 5.99
N SER A 102 -5.31 10.86 4.91
CA SER A 102 -4.37 11.65 4.12
C SER A 102 -4.99 12.78 3.30
N GLY A 103 -6.23 12.63 2.86
CA GLY A 103 -6.94 13.63 2.05
C GLY A 103 -7.22 14.94 2.82
N THR A 104 -7.17 14.90 4.15
CA THR A 104 -7.27 16.10 5.02
C THR A 104 -6.05 17.02 4.93
N GLY A 105 -4.91 16.53 4.45
CA GLY A 105 -3.64 17.26 4.49
C GLY A 105 -2.99 17.34 5.88
N LEU A 106 -3.64 16.86 6.95
CA LEU A 106 -3.12 16.92 8.32
C LEU A 106 -2.05 15.86 8.63
N MET A 107 -1.79 14.95 7.67
CA MET A 107 -0.81 13.87 7.77
C MET A 107 0.47 14.13 6.95
N ARG A 108 0.75 15.38 6.56
CA ARG A 108 1.94 15.72 5.73
C ARG A 108 3.26 15.21 6.30
N TRP A 109 3.38 15.17 7.63
CA TRP A 109 4.54 14.63 8.35
C TRP A 109 4.91 13.21 7.90
N ASN A 110 3.95 12.34 7.57
CA ASN A 110 4.24 11.03 6.98
C ASN A 110 3.02 10.47 6.23
N MET A 111 2.71 11.10 5.10
CA MET A 111 1.57 10.74 4.27
C MET A 111 1.48 9.21 4.03
N PRO A 112 2.53 8.48 3.61
CA PRO A 112 2.45 7.03 3.36
C PRO A 112 1.89 6.16 4.49
N LEU A 113 1.87 6.64 5.75
CA LEU A 113 1.26 5.90 6.86
C LEU A 113 -0.26 5.73 6.74
N TRP A 114 -0.95 6.53 5.91
CA TRP A 114 -2.41 6.48 5.71
C TRP A 114 -2.92 5.07 5.35
N TYR A 115 -2.09 4.27 4.69
CA TYR A 115 -2.43 2.90 4.28
C TYR A 115 -2.77 1.99 5.49
N ILE A 116 -2.14 2.20 6.64
CA ILE A 116 -2.28 1.31 7.81
C ILE A 116 -3.66 1.46 8.49
N PRO A 117 -4.13 2.68 8.81
CA PRO A 117 -5.52 2.94 9.17
C PRO A 117 -6.53 2.37 8.17
N MET A 118 -6.31 2.63 6.87
CA MET A 118 -7.22 2.19 5.80
C MET A 118 -7.34 0.66 5.75
N ILE A 119 -6.21 -0.05 5.75
CA ILE A 119 -6.25 -1.52 5.73
C ILE A 119 -6.82 -2.09 7.04
N PHE A 120 -6.65 -1.40 8.18
CA PHE A 120 -7.27 -1.80 9.44
C PHE A 120 -8.80 -1.78 9.34
N VAL A 121 -9.41 -0.67 8.91
CA VAL A 121 -10.88 -0.60 8.76
C VAL A 121 -11.39 -1.53 7.66
N LEU A 122 -10.65 -1.68 6.56
CA LEU A 122 -10.94 -2.66 5.51
C LEU A 122 -11.03 -4.09 6.06
N LEU A 123 -10.09 -4.48 6.94
CA LEU A 123 -10.11 -5.80 7.57
C LEU A 123 -11.27 -5.97 8.55
N LEU A 124 -11.74 -4.90 9.21
CA LEU A 124 -12.95 -4.95 10.04
C LEU A 124 -14.19 -5.16 9.18
N MET A 125 -14.31 -4.47 8.04
CA MET A 125 -15.38 -4.71 7.07
C MET A 125 -15.34 -6.16 6.58
N ALA A 126 -14.16 -6.64 6.18
CA ALA A 126 -13.96 -8.01 5.71
C ALA A 126 -14.32 -9.06 6.77
N PHE A 127 -14.07 -8.79 8.05
CA PHE A 127 -14.49 -9.69 9.13
C PHE A 127 -16.00 -9.93 9.09
N TRP A 128 -16.81 -8.88 9.00
CA TRP A 128 -18.26 -9.01 9.00
C TRP A 128 -18.81 -9.65 7.72
N ILE A 129 -18.18 -9.36 6.58
CA ILE A 129 -18.61 -9.87 5.27
C ILE A 129 -18.28 -11.36 5.10
N PHE A 130 -17.11 -11.81 5.59
CA PHE A 130 -16.61 -13.17 5.34
C PHE A 130 -16.63 -14.10 6.57
N ARG A 131 -17.08 -13.65 7.75
CA ARG A 131 -17.16 -14.51 8.96
C ARG A 131 -18.12 -15.68 8.80
N SER A 132 -19.22 -15.50 8.06
CA SER A 132 -20.31 -16.48 7.99
C SER A 132 -20.28 -17.31 6.71
N LYS A 133 -19.78 -16.72 5.62
CA LYS A 133 -19.68 -17.36 4.29
C LYS A 133 -18.36 -16.96 3.65
N ASP A 134 -17.69 -17.92 3.03
CA ASP A 134 -16.39 -17.74 2.37
C ASP A 134 -16.17 -18.80 1.27
N ASP A 135 -17.25 -19.16 0.57
CA ASP A 135 -17.17 -20.03 -0.60
C ASP A 135 -17.00 -19.22 -1.89
N LEU A 136 -16.64 -19.91 -2.99
CA LEU A 136 -16.35 -19.25 -4.26
C LEU A 136 -17.54 -18.40 -4.78
N LYS A 137 -18.78 -18.87 -4.64
CA LYS A 137 -19.95 -18.12 -5.14
C LYS A 137 -20.13 -16.85 -4.33
N TRP A 138 -20.05 -16.94 -3.00
CA TRP A 138 -20.11 -15.77 -2.12
C TRP A 138 -18.99 -14.78 -2.43
N ASN A 139 -17.76 -15.25 -2.61
CA ASN A 139 -16.61 -14.39 -2.89
C ASN A 139 -16.77 -13.65 -4.22
N ILE A 140 -17.34 -14.29 -5.25
CA ILE A 140 -17.68 -13.65 -6.53
C ILE A 140 -18.80 -12.61 -6.35
N THR A 141 -19.86 -12.95 -5.61
CA THR A 141 -20.96 -12.00 -5.34
C THR A 141 -20.46 -10.75 -4.63
N VAL A 142 -19.62 -10.91 -3.59
CA VAL A 142 -19.03 -9.78 -2.87
C VAL A 142 -18.10 -8.96 -3.76
N PHE A 143 -17.31 -9.59 -4.63
CA PHE A 143 -16.47 -8.87 -5.58
C PHE A 143 -17.30 -7.99 -6.53
N LEU A 144 -18.33 -8.55 -7.15
CA LEU A 144 -19.18 -7.80 -8.10
C LEU A 144 -19.97 -6.68 -7.41
N SER A 145 -20.56 -6.97 -6.23
CA SER A 145 -21.33 -5.96 -5.49
C SER A 145 -20.44 -4.85 -4.95
N SER A 146 -19.26 -5.17 -4.41
CA SER A 146 -18.33 -4.14 -3.94
C SER A 146 -17.75 -3.31 -5.07
N ALA A 147 -17.51 -3.88 -6.26
CA ALA A 147 -17.07 -3.13 -7.43
C ALA A 147 -18.11 -2.08 -7.86
N LEU A 148 -19.39 -2.48 -7.88
CA LEU A 148 -20.50 -1.57 -8.19
C LEU A 148 -20.64 -0.46 -7.13
N VAL A 149 -20.60 -0.84 -5.85
CA VAL A 149 -20.68 0.13 -4.73
C VAL A 149 -19.51 1.10 -4.77
N ALA A 150 -18.28 0.63 -4.97
CA ALA A 150 -17.10 1.47 -5.09
C ALA A 150 -17.21 2.45 -6.26
N PHE A 151 -17.70 2.00 -7.42
CA PHE A 151 -17.92 2.85 -8.59
C PHE A 151 -18.92 3.98 -8.29
N ILE A 152 -20.11 3.64 -7.78
CA ILE A 152 -21.15 4.64 -7.46
C ILE A 152 -20.64 5.64 -6.41
N LEU A 153 -19.97 5.15 -5.36
CA LEU A 153 -19.50 6.01 -4.27
C LEU A 153 -18.30 6.89 -4.67
N CYS A 154 -17.51 6.48 -5.65
CA CYS A 154 -16.35 7.24 -6.12
C CYS A 154 -16.73 8.26 -7.20
N GLU A 155 -17.57 7.89 -8.17
CA GLU A 155 -17.89 8.75 -9.32
C GLU A 155 -19.10 9.66 -9.05
N GLU A 156 -20.16 9.11 -8.46
CA GLU A 156 -21.44 9.83 -8.31
C GLU A 156 -21.53 10.55 -6.97
N ILE A 157 -21.27 9.85 -5.86
CA ILE A 157 -21.49 10.41 -4.52
C ILE A 157 -20.29 11.22 -4.03
N LYS A 158 -19.05 10.77 -4.34
CA LYS A 158 -17.79 11.38 -3.88
C LYS A 158 -17.76 11.57 -2.37
N LEU A 159 -17.59 10.45 -1.66
CA LEU A 159 -17.55 10.46 -0.20
C LEU A 159 -16.49 11.45 0.32
N PRO A 160 -16.76 12.13 1.44
CA PRO A 160 -15.76 12.99 2.06
C PRO A 160 -14.61 12.15 2.62
N ASN A 161 -13.51 12.82 2.98
CA ASN A 161 -12.39 12.20 3.69
C ASN A 161 -12.84 11.69 5.07
N LEU A 162 -13.23 10.42 5.22
CA LEU A 162 -13.74 9.82 6.44
C LEU A 162 -12.59 9.36 7.37
N PRO A 163 -12.85 9.21 8.68
CA PRO A 163 -11.82 8.74 9.61
C PRO A 163 -11.19 7.41 9.17
N PHE A 164 -9.88 7.28 9.40
CA PHE A 164 -9.07 6.11 9.05
C PHE A 164 -9.05 5.77 7.54
N GLY A 165 -9.41 6.71 6.66
CA GLY A 165 -9.47 6.49 5.22
C GLY A 165 -10.54 5.47 4.82
N LEU A 166 -11.69 5.49 5.50
CA LEU A 166 -12.80 4.55 5.30
C LEU A 166 -13.37 4.62 3.88
N GLU A 167 -13.45 5.81 3.29
CA GLU A 167 -13.83 6.01 1.89
C GLU A 167 -12.88 5.29 0.94
N THR A 168 -11.56 5.48 1.10
CA THR A 168 -10.57 4.76 0.30
C THR A 168 -10.60 3.25 0.57
N ALA A 169 -10.89 2.82 1.81
CA ALA A 169 -11.08 1.40 2.13
C ALA A 169 -12.25 0.79 1.34
N ILE A 170 -13.36 1.53 1.20
CA ILE A 170 -14.51 1.12 0.38
C ILE A 170 -14.10 1.05 -1.09
N TYR A 171 -13.41 2.06 -1.61
CA TYR A 171 -12.95 2.10 -3.00
C TYR A 171 -11.97 0.97 -3.32
N MET A 172 -11.13 0.56 -2.36
CA MET A 172 -10.16 -0.53 -2.53
C MET A 172 -10.73 -1.92 -2.21
N PHE A 173 -11.91 -2.01 -1.57
CA PHE A 173 -12.51 -3.29 -1.18
C PHE A 173 -12.71 -4.30 -2.33
N PRO A 174 -13.03 -3.89 -3.57
CA PRO A 174 -13.13 -4.82 -4.70
C PRO A 174 -11.85 -5.63 -4.92
N PHE A 175 -10.67 -5.02 -4.74
CA PHE A 175 -9.40 -5.74 -4.85
C PHE A 175 -9.22 -6.79 -3.75
N PHE A 176 -9.69 -6.49 -2.54
CA PHE A 176 -9.67 -7.46 -1.44
C PHE A 176 -10.59 -8.65 -1.74
N ALA A 177 -11.81 -8.38 -2.19
CA ALA A 177 -12.78 -9.40 -2.58
C ALA A 177 -12.29 -10.24 -3.77
N LEU A 178 -11.65 -9.61 -4.76
CA LEU A 178 -10.95 -10.32 -5.84
C LEU A 178 -9.84 -11.22 -5.29
N GLY A 179 -9.10 -10.77 -4.27
CA GLY A 179 -8.15 -11.59 -3.53
C GLY A 179 -8.79 -12.84 -2.92
N LYS A 180 -9.98 -12.73 -2.34
CA LYS A 180 -10.76 -13.88 -1.84
C LYS A 180 -11.15 -14.85 -2.95
N VAL A 181 -11.61 -14.35 -4.10
CA VAL A 181 -11.91 -15.17 -5.28
C VAL A 181 -10.67 -15.92 -5.76
N ILE A 182 -9.54 -15.23 -5.91
CA ILE A 182 -8.27 -15.83 -6.30
C ILE A 182 -7.83 -16.87 -5.27
N GLY A 183 -7.95 -16.58 -3.98
CA GLY A 183 -7.65 -17.53 -2.90
C GLY A 183 -8.45 -18.83 -3.02
N SER A 184 -9.74 -18.75 -3.33
CA SER A 184 -10.63 -19.91 -3.53
C SER A 184 -10.25 -20.77 -4.76
N ILE A 185 -9.67 -20.17 -5.81
CA ILE A 185 -9.28 -20.90 -7.04
C ILE A 185 -7.78 -21.18 -7.16
N LYS A 186 -6.96 -20.63 -6.26
CA LYS A 186 -5.48 -20.71 -6.29
C LYS A 186 -5.00 -22.14 -6.45
N GLY A 187 -5.58 -23.09 -5.71
CA GLY A 187 -5.20 -24.51 -5.79
C GLY A 187 -5.40 -25.10 -7.19
N LYS A 188 -6.50 -24.74 -7.87
CA LYS A 188 -6.79 -25.19 -9.25
C LYS A 188 -5.84 -24.55 -10.25
N PHE A 189 -5.57 -23.25 -10.10
CA PHE A 189 -4.68 -22.50 -11.00
C PHE A 189 -3.21 -22.92 -10.85
N THR A 190 -2.77 -23.22 -9.62
CA THR A 190 -1.40 -23.66 -9.35
C THR A 190 -1.07 -24.99 -10.04
N ARG A 191 -2.06 -25.87 -10.25
CA ARG A 191 -1.93 -27.15 -10.96
C ARG A 191 -1.90 -27.03 -12.48
N LYS A 192 -2.19 -25.85 -13.05
CA LYS A 192 -2.09 -25.62 -14.49
C LYS A 192 -0.63 -25.62 -14.95
N SER A 193 -0.42 -25.83 -16.25
CA SER A 193 0.91 -25.82 -16.86
C SER A 193 1.59 -24.46 -16.67
N ILE A 194 2.93 -24.46 -16.63
CA ILE A 194 3.72 -23.23 -16.52
C ILE A 194 3.42 -22.28 -17.69
N LEU A 195 3.22 -22.81 -18.90
CA LEU A 195 2.88 -22.03 -20.08
C LEU A 195 1.56 -21.28 -19.92
N ALA A 196 0.53 -21.91 -19.34
CA ALA A 196 -0.75 -21.24 -19.09
C ALA A 196 -0.59 -20.09 -18.09
N LYS A 197 0.23 -20.27 -17.04
CA LYS A 197 0.52 -19.20 -16.06
C LYS A 197 1.28 -18.04 -16.70
N ILE A 198 2.27 -18.34 -17.55
CA ILE A 198 3.02 -17.33 -18.30
C ILE A 198 2.10 -16.58 -19.27
N ALA A 199 1.24 -17.28 -20.00
CA ALA A 199 0.29 -16.65 -20.92
C ALA A 199 -0.64 -15.67 -20.20
N VAL A 200 -1.23 -16.07 -19.05
CA VAL A 200 -2.04 -15.17 -18.21
C VAL A 200 -1.22 -14.00 -17.70
N THR A 201 0.00 -14.27 -17.21
CA THR A 201 0.91 -13.23 -16.70
C THR A 201 1.21 -12.19 -17.76
N VAL A 202 1.66 -12.61 -18.94
CA VAL A 202 2.04 -11.72 -20.04
C VAL A 202 0.81 -10.98 -20.56
N GLY A 203 -0.31 -11.67 -20.80
CA GLY A 203 -1.54 -11.05 -21.28
C GLY A 203 -2.06 -9.97 -20.33
N CYS A 204 -2.18 -10.28 -19.04
CA CYS A 204 -2.65 -9.34 -18.04
C CYS A 204 -1.68 -8.16 -17.82
N LEU A 205 -0.37 -8.42 -17.75
CA LEU A 205 0.62 -7.34 -17.59
C LEU A 205 0.69 -6.45 -18.84
N ALA A 206 0.61 -7.01 -20.04
CA ALA A 206 0.64 -6.26 -21.29
C ALA A 206 -0.60 -5.36 -21.41
N VAL A 207 -1.81 -5.93 -21.24
CA VAL A 207 -3.06 -5.17 -21.27
C VAL A 207 -3.08 -4.09 -20.20
N GLY A 208 -2.77 -4.44 -18.95
CA GLY A 208 -2.75 -3.49 -17.84
C GLY A 208 -1.71 -2.38 -18.03
N THR A 209 -0.53 -2.69 -18.57
CA THR A 209 0.52 -1.70 -18.89
C THR A 209 0.09 -0.79 -20.03
N PHE A 210 -0.49 -1.33 -21.09
CA PHE A 210 -1.01 -0.53 -22.20
C PHE A 210 -2.08 0.46 -21.72
N MET A 211 -2.97 0.02 -20.83
CA MET A 211 -3.98 0.90 -20.22
C MET A 211 -3.38 2.02 -19.34
N THR A 212 -2.14 1.88 -18.85
CA THR A 212 -1.51 3.00 -18.12
C THR A 212 -1.16 4.18 -19.03
N ILE A 213 -1.02 3.94 -20.34
CA ILE A 213 -0.67 4.96 -21.31
C ILE A 213 -1.84 5.93 -21.44
N GLY A 214 -1.60 7.21 -21.12
CA GLY A 214 -2.62 8.26 -21.22
C GLY A 214 -3.60 8.34 -20.04
N ASN A 215 -3.58 7.42 -19.07
CA ASN A 215 -4.45 7.51 -17.88
C ASN A 215 -3.99 8.57 -16.86
N GLY A 216 -2.75 9.05 -16.97
CA GLY A 216 -2.17 9.98 -16.02
C GLY A 216 -1.86 9.34 -14.66
N GLN A 217 -1.67 10.17 -13.63
CA GLN A 217 -1.28 9.72 -12.31
C GLN A 217 -2.49 9.29 -11.48
N VAL A 218 -2.42 8.08 -10.90
CA VAL A 218 -3.32 7.63 -9.84
C VAL A 218 -2.79 8.09 -8.48
N SER A 219 -3.68 8.55 -7.61
CA SER A 219 -3.40 9.01 -6.25
C SER A 219 -4.51 8.58 -5.31
N TYR A 220 -4.39 7.37 -4.75
CA TYR A 220 -5.36 6.77 -3.84
C TYR A 220 -5.64 7.61 -2.60
N ASN A 221 -4.63 8.30 -2.09
CA ASN A 221 -4.71 9.11 -0.86
C ASN A 221 -5.46 10.44 -1.06
N ALA A 222 -5.80 10.76 -2.30
CA ALA A 222 -6.54 11.95 -2.71
C ALA A 222 -7.74 11.56 -3.60
N ASP A 223 -8.12 10.27 -3.59
CA ASP A 223 -9.21 9.69 -4.40
C ASP A 223 -9.22 10.12 -5.87
N SER A 224 -8.03 10.23 -6.46
CA SER A 224 -7.85 10.54 -7.88
C SER A 224 -7.37 9.30 -8.63
N TYR A 225 -8.13 8.84 -9.61
CA TYR A 225 -7.91 7.54 -10.26
C TYR A 225 -7.50 7.65 -11.74
N GLY A 226 -6.98 8.82 -12.13
CA GLY A 226 -6.56 9.11 -13.50
C GLY A 226 -7.66 9.77 -14.33
N THR A 227 -7.34 10.06 -15.59
CA THR A 227 -8.14 10.86 -16.51
C THR A 227 -9.39 10.15 -17.02
N HIS A 228 -9.38 8.81 -17.08
CA HIS A 228 -10.49 8.02 -17.60
C HIS A 228 -11.47 7.53 -16.50
N GLY A 229 -11.28 8.00 -15.26
CA GLY A 229 -12.15 7.68 -14.12
C GLY A 229 -11.86 6.34 -13.43
N PHE A 230 -12.59 6.11 -12.35
CA PHE A 230 -12.45 4.99 -11.42
C PHE A 230 -12.74 3.64 -12.07
N GLY A 231 -13.74 3.56 -12.96
CA GLY A 231 -14.06 2.32 -13.68
C GLY A 231 -12.90 1.82 -14.54
N TYR A 232 -12.25 2.74 -15.27
CA TYR A 232 -11.06 2.44 -16.05
C TYR A 232 -9.90 1.98 -15.16
N PHE A 233 -9.68 2.70 -14.05
CA PHE A 233 -8.70 2.34 -13.04
C PHE A 233 -8.93 0.93 -12.48
N LEU A 234 -10.18 0.56 -12.16
CA LEU A 234 -10.52 -0.75 -11.61
C LEU A 234 -10.08 -1.89 -12.55
N VAL A 235 -10.36 -1.75 -13.84
CA VAL A 235 -9.97 -2.75 -14.86
C VAL A 235 -8.46 -2.78 -15.03
N MET A 236 -7.82 -1.62 -15.20
CA MET A 236 -6.37 -1.49 -15.36
C MET A 236 -5.61 -2.12 -14.18
N ALA A 237 -5.95 -1.73 -12.95
CA ALA A 237 -5.32 -2.23 -11.74
C ALA A 237 -5.59 -3.72 -11.54
N THR A 238 -6.79 -4.21 -11.88
CA THR A 238 -7.12 -5.65 -11.84
C THR A 238 -6.21 -6.44 -12.77
N MET A 239 -6.02 -5.99 -14.01
CA MET A 239 -5.12 -6.66 -14.97
C MET A 239 -3.69 -6.70 -14.44
N LEU A 240 -3.15 -5.58 -13.96
CA LEU A 240 -1.80 -5.55 -13.39
C LEU A 240 -1.67 -6.46 -12.17
N CYS A 241 -2.64 -6.43 -11.24
CA CYS A 241 -2.58 -7.25 -10.03
C CYS A 241 -2.70 -8.74 -10.32
N VAL A 242 -3.62 -9.15 -11.20
CA VAL A 242 -3.75 -10.56 -11.64
C VAL A 242 -2.49 -11.02 -12.34
N GLY A 243 -1.87 -10.16 -13.16
CA GLY A 243 -0.58 -10.42 -13.80
C GLY A 243 0.53 -10.70 -12.78
N PHE A 244 0.73 -9.82 -11.79
CA PHE A 244 1.74 -10.01 -10.75
C PHE A 244 1.48 -11.20 -9.84
N VAL A 245 0.22 -11.47 -9.50
CA VAL A 245 -0.15 -12.64 -8.71
C VAL A 245 0.11 -13.93 -9.50
N SER A 246 -0.24 -13.96 -10.79
CA SER A 246 0.03 -15.10 -11.68
C SER A 246 1.53 -15.35 -11.83
N LEU A 247 2.32 -14.27 -11.97
CA LEU A 247 3.77 -14.33 -11.98
C LEU A 247 4.32 -14.95 -10.69
N ALA A 248 3.83 -14.52 -9.53
CA ALA A 248 4.24 -15.08 -8.25
C ALA A 248 3.91 -16.58 -8.14
N MET A 249 2.79 -17.03 -8.74
CA MET A 249 2.42 -18.45 -8.79
C MET A 249 3.30 -19.32 -9.73
N CYS A 250 4.15 -18.71 -10.55
CA CYS A 250 5.22 -19.42 -11.28
C CYS A 250 6.38 -19.83 -10.37
N PHE A 251 6.50 -19.23 -9.18
CA PHE A 251 7.55 -19.51 -8.21
C PHE A 251 6.95 -20.07 -6.90
N PRO A 252 6.59 -21.37 -6.85
CA PRO A 252 5.87 -21.94 -5.71
C PRO A 252 6.64 -21.86 -4.39
N ASN A 253 7.97 -21.95 -4.43
CA ASN A 253 8.84 -21.80 -3.26
C ASN A 253 9.21 -20.33 -2.98
N GLY A 254 8.76 -19.42 -3.85
CA GLY A 254 9.18 -18.01 -3.87
C GLY A 254 10.68 -17.84 -4.10
N VAL A 255 11.17 -16.65 -3.78
CA VAL A 255 12.59 -16.29 -3.86
C VAL A 255 13.01 -15.80 -2.48
N THR A 256 14.05 -16.41 -1.89
CA THR A 256 14.38 -16.23 -0.46
C THR A 256 14.51 -14.76 -0.03
N PRO A 257 15.28 -13.89 -0.73
CA PRO A 257 15.31 -12.46 -0.43
C PRO A 257 13.93 -11.78 -0.49
N ILE A 258 13.12 -12.09 -1.51
CA ILE A 258 11.78 -11.50 -1.70
C ILE A 258 10.85 -11.95 -0.57
N ASN A 259 10.89 -13.23 -0.19
CA ASN A 259 10.12 -13.78 0.93
C ASN A 259 10.52 -13.13 2.26
N TYR A 260 11.81 -12.84 2.46
CA TYR A 260 12.29 -12.14 3.66
C TYR A 260 11.76 -10.70 3.72
N VAL A 261 11.83 -9.95 2.62
CA VAL A 261 11.24 -8.61 2.50
C VAL A 261 9.74 -8.67 2.78
N GLY A 262 9.03 -9.62 2.18
CA GLY A 262 7.59 -9.81 2.36
C GLY A 262 7.19 -10.05 3.83
N ARG A 263 7.93 -10.89 4.56
CA ARG A 263 7.67 -11.17 6.00
C ARG A 263 7.92 -9.97 6.91
N ASN A 264 8.75 -9.01 6.49
CA ASN A 264 9.12 -7.82 7.26
C ASN A 264 8.51 -6.53 6.68
N THR A 265 7.44 -6.67 5.89
CA THR A 265 6.73 -5.57 5.23
C THR A 265 6.33 -4.43 6.16
N VAL A 266 5.81 -4.72 7.38
CA VAL A 266 5.32 -3.68 8.31
C VAL A 266 6.43 -2.68 8.67
N GLY A 267 7.64 -3.17 8.98
CA GLY A 267 8.78 -2.31 9.29
C GLY A 267 9.20 -1.44 8.12
N ILE A 268 9.15 -1.97 6.89
CA ILE A 268 9.43 -1.18 5.67
C ILE A 268 8.34 -0.13 5.46
N MET A 269 7.06 -0.51 5.57
CA MET A 269 5.93 0.40 5.35
C MET A 269 5.94 1.61 6.28
N ILE A 270 6.26 1.42 7.56
CA ILE A 270 6.26 2.53 8.53
C ILE A 270 7.51 3.40 8.47
N MET A 271 8.65 2.87 7.99
CA MET A 271 9.94 3.58 8.03
C MET A 271 10.45 4.10 6.70
N HIS A 272 10.01 3.57 5.55
CA HIS A 272 10.65 3.85 4.25
C HIS A 272 10.71 5.34 3.88
N LYS A 273 9.79 6.18 4.41
CA LYS A 273 9.85 7.62 4.20
C LYS A 273 11.16 8.22 4.71
N PHE A 274 11.70 7.77 5.85
CA PHE A 274 12.91 8.38 6.43
C PHE A 274 14.19 8.12 5.61
N PRO A 275 14.51 6.88 5.18
CA PRO A 275 15.64 6.67 4.28
C PRO A 275 15.47 7.38 2.94
N ILE A 276 14.26 7.39 2.36
CA ILE A 276 14.01 8.12 1.10
C ILE A 276 14.26 9.62 1.31
N LEU A 277 13.77 10.19 2.41
CA LEU A 277 13.96 11.59 2.76
C LEU A 277 15.44 11.95 2.91
N PHE A 278 16.24 11.05 3.50
CA PHE A 278 17.68 11.20 3.55
C PHE A 278 18.33 11.16 2.15
N PHE A 279 18.08 10.12 1.34
CA PHE A 279 18.73 9.97 0.04
C PHE A 279 18.23 10.97 -1.01
N VAL A 280 16.94 11.22 -1.10
CA VAL A 280 16.37 12.12 -2.12
C VAL A 280 16.49 13.59 -1.69
N GLY A 281 16.37 13.84 -0.38
CA GLY A 281 16.29 15.19 0.16
C GLY A 281 17.62 15.76 0.62
N LEU A 282 18.38 15.01 1.42
CA LEU A 282 19.53 15.52 2.16
C LEU A 282 20.88 15.13 1.55
N PHE A 283 20.97 13.98 0.86
CA PHE A 283 22.22 13.48 0.31
C PHE A 283 22.44 13.99 -1.13
N PRO A 284 23.38 14.93 -1.37
CA PRO A 284 23.46 15.64 -2.66
C PRO A 284 23.84 14.74 -3.84
N ILE A 285 24.66 13.71 -3.59
CA ILE A 285 25.14 12.78 -4.61
C ILE A 285 23.99 11.97 -5.19
N SER A 286 23.14 11.38 -4.36
CA SER A 286 21.95 10.64 -4.81
C SER A 286 20.95 11.55 -5.50
N LYS A 287 20.75 12.78 -5.02
CA LYS A 287 19.90 13.76 -5.71
C LYS A 287 20.38 14.04 -7.14
N LYS A 288 21.69 14.24 -7.33
CA LYS A 288 22.30 14.39 -8.66
C LYS A 288 22.11 13.15 -9.52
N LEU A 289 22.39 11.97 -8.97
CA LEU A 289 22.26 10.68 -9.68
C LEU A 289 20.81 10.39 -10.10
N ILE A 290 19.82 10.72 -9.28
CA ILE A 290 18.40 10.57 -9.64
C ILE A 290 18.03 11.52 -10.79
N GLY A 291 18.56 12.74 -10.81
CA GLY A 291 18.35 13.67 -11.92
C GLY A 291 18.96 13.18 -13.23
N THR A 292 20.14 12.55 -13.18
CA THR A 292 20.85 12.08 -14.39
C THR A 292 20.42 10.70 -14.86
N TYR A 293 20.26 9.74 -13.95
CA TYR A 293 19.93 8.33 -14.22
C TYR A 293 18.75 7.87 -13.34
N PRO A 294 17.54 8.40 -13.58
CA PRO A 294 16.42 8.27 -12.64
C PRO A 294 16.06 6.83 -12.30
N LEU A 295 16.05 5.92 -13.28
CA LEU A 295 15.69 4.53 -13.04
C LEU A 295 16.77 3.78 -12.25
N VAL A 296 18.02 3.81 -12.69
CA VAL A 296 19.12 3.07 -12.02
C VAL A 296 19.34 3.62 -10.61
N ALA A 297 19.43 4.95 -10.46
CA ALA A 297 19.63 5.58 -9.17
C ALA A 297 18.46 5.31 -8.21
N SER A 298 17.21 5.37 -8.68
CA SER A 298 16.06 5.06 -7.83
C SER A 298 16.06 3.60 -7.36
N ILE A 299 16.41 2.63 -8.22
CA ILE A 299 16.53 1.23 -7.83
C ILE A 299 17.57 1.05 -6.73
N MET A 300 18.74 1.69 -6.87
CA MET A 300 19.78 1.65 -5.83
C MET A 300 19.28 2.23 -4.51
N VAL A 301 18.64 3.41 -4.55
CA VAL A 301 18.07 4.06 -3.36
C VAL A 301 16.99 3.19 -2.70
N VAL A 302 16.16 2.50 -3.49
CA VAL A 302 15.14 1.58 -2.97
C VAL A 302 15.78 0.39 -2.25
N ILE A 303 16.79 -0.23 -2.85
CA ILE A 303 17.50 -1.37 -2.24
C ILE A 303 18.13 -0.94 -0.91
N LEU A 304 18.84 0.20 -0.90
CA LEU A 304 19.45 0.75 0.32
C LEU A 304 18.38 1.09 1.38
N SER A 305 17.29 1.74 0.98
CA SER A 305 16.19 2.11 1.89
C SER A 305 15.52 0.89 2.51
N ILE A 306 15.25 -0.15 1.72
CA ILE A 306 14.72 -1.41 2.23
C ILE A 306 15.72 -2.07 3.18
N GLY A 307 17.01 -2.11 2.83
CA GLY A 307 18.07 -2.64 3.69
C GLY A 307 18.15 -1.95 5.04
N MET A 308 18.12 -0.61 5.05
CA MET A 308 18.09 0.20 6.29
C MET A 308 16.84 -0.09 7.12
N CYS A 309 15.65 -0.11 6.50
CA CYS A 309 14.41 -0.44 7.20
C CYS A 309 14.46 -1.83 7.82
N LEU A 310 15.04 -2.82 7.14
CA LEU A 310 15.18 -4.18 7.66
C LEU A 310 16.16 -4.24 8.84
N ALA A 311 17.30 -3.57 8.74
CA ALA A 311 18.28 -3.49 9.82
C ALA A 311 17.68 -2.84 11.09
N VAL A 312 17.01 -1.70 10.94
CA VAL A 312 16.33 -1.02 12.05
C VAL A 312 15.18 -1.87 12.60
N SER A 313 14.42 -2.56 11.73
CA SER A 313 13.35 -3.47 12.15
C SER A 313 13.88 -4.59 13.05
N GLU A 314 15.05 -5.14 12.74
CA GLU A 314 15.69 -6.19 13.55
C GLU A 314 16.07 -5.66 14.94
N VAL A 315 16.62 -4.44 15.02
CA VAL A 315 16.94 -3.80 16.31
C VAL A 315 15.65 -3.56 17.12
N ILE A 316 14.61 -2.98 16.52
CA ILE A 316 13.33 -2.73 17.19
C ILE A 316 12.69 -4.04 17.63
N TYR A 317 12.79 -5.11 16.82
CA TYR A 317 12.25 -6.41 17.18
C TYR A 317 12.89 -6.97 18.46
N ARG A 318 14.18 -6.74 18.68
CA ARG A 318 14.89 -7.18 19.90
C ARG A 318 14.54 -6.34 21.12
N VAL A 319 14.46 -5.02 20.95
CA VAL A 319 14.25 -4.06 22.04
C VAL A 319 12.78 -3.92 22.41
N CYS A 320 11.92 -3.62 21.43
CA CYS A 320 10.50 -3.30 21.63
C CYS A 320 9.63 -3.85 20.49
N PRO A 321 9.42 -5.18 20.39
CA PRO A 321 8.73 -5.81 19.25
C PRO A 321 7.27 -5.38 19.08
N ILE A 322 6.65 -4.84 20.14
CA ILE A 322 5.27 -4.35 20.09
C ILE A 322 5.11 -3.14 19.14
N VAL A 323 6.17 -2.34 18.96
CA VAL A 323 6.20 -1.20 18.02
C VAL A 323 6.11 -1.68 16.55
N LEU A 324 6.46 -2.94 16.28
CA LEU A 324 6.26 -3.59 14.98
C LEU A 324 5.03 -4.52 14.97
N GLY A 325 4.18 -4.43 15.98
CA GLY A 325 2.98 -5.24 16.10
C GLY A 325 3.25 -6.71 16.45
N ARG A 326 4.49 -7.06 16.86
CA ARG A 326 4.90 -8.42 17.19
C ARG A 326 4.84 -8.70 18.70
N ARG A 327 4.89 -9.99 19.06
CA ARG A 327 5.17 -10.46 20.43
C ARG A 327 6.65 -10.82 20.52
N LYS A 328 7.28 -10.49 21.67
CA LYS A 328 8.54 -11.13 22.06
C LYS A 328 8.22 -12.62 22.21
N ARG A 329 8.94 -13.46 21.47
CA ARG A 329 8.83 -14.91 21.64
C ARG A 329 9.46 -15.31 22.96
#